data_AF-X1RHL4-F1
#
_entry.id   AF-X1RHL4-F1
#
_cell.length_a   1.000
_cell.length_b   1.000
_cell.length_c   1.000
_cell.angle_alpha   90.00
_cell.angle_beta   90.00
_cell.angle_gamma   90.00
#
_symmetry.space_group_name_H-M   'P 1'
#
loop_
_entity.id
_entity.type
_entity.pdbx_description
1 polymer ?
#
loop_
_entity_poly.entity_id
_entity_poly.type
_entity_poly.pdbx_seq_one_letter_code
_entity_poly.pdbx_strand_id
1 'polypeptide(L)' 'VTQGASTMWDGVDVEWTGATFSAWHAVLYDDTLTDDDLIASINFGGEKAVSAGTFKIQWHANGIVTLATKAA' A
#
# COMPACT_ATOMS: atom_id res chain seq x y z
N VAL A 1 -29.71 -4.83 9.50
CA VAL A 1 -28.58 -3.91 9.24
C VAL A 1 -28.41 -3.85 7.75
N THR A 2 -28.50 -2.67 7.13
CA THR A 2 -28.07 -2.49 5.74
C THR A 2 -26.57 -2.63 5.74
N GLN A 3 -26.03 -3.72 5.18
CA GLN A 3 -24.60 -3.89 5.03
C GLN A 3 -24.11 -2.74 4.14
N GLY A 4 -23.26 -1.86 4.69
CA GLY A 4 -22.64 -0.78 3.91
C GLY A 4 -21.90 -1.40 2.72
N ALA A 5 -21.94 -0.73 1.56
CA ALA A 5 -21.21 -1.15 0.37
C ALA A 5 -19.77 -1.53 0.77
N SER A 6 -19.24 -2.63 0.25
CA SER A 6 -17.82 -2.96 0.42
C SER A 6 -17.00 -1.80 -0.14
N THR A 7 -16.54 -0.91 0.73
CA THR A 7 -15.70 0.20 0.31
C THR A 7 -14.30 -0.35 0.15
N MET A 8 -13.91 -0.49 -1.11
CA MET A 8 -12.54 -0.81 -1.49
C MET A 8 -11.71 0.45 -1.29
N TRP A 9 -10.65 0.36 -0.49
CA TRP A 9 -9.70 1.46 -0.36
C TRP A 9 -8.61 1.30 -1.40
N ASP A 10 -8.57 2.22 -2.36
CA ASP A 10 -7.52 2.32 -3.37
C ASP A 10 -6.49 3.38 -2.96
N GLY A 11 -5.21 3.01 -3.05
CA GLY A 11 -4.10 3.89 -2.75
C GLY A 11 -3.66 4.64 -3.99
N VAL A 12 -3.05 5.82 -3.82
CA VAL A 12 -2.46 6.54 -4.96
C VAL A 12 -1.19 5.81 -5.43
N ASP A 13 -1.10 5.57 -6.73
CA ASP A 13 0.14 5.13 -7.38
C ASP A 13 1.26 6.14 -7.16
N VAL A 14 2.45 5.68 -6.81
CA VAL A 14 3.61 6.54 -6.49
C VAL A 14 4.78 6.22 -7.40
N GLU A 15 5.51 7.26 -7.82
CA GLU A 15 6.67 7.16 -8.71
C GLU A 15 7.85 7.98 -8.19
N TRP A 16 9.05 7.37 -8.21
CA TRP A 16 10.33 8.02 -7.92
C TRP A 16 11.25 7.90 -9.12
N THR A 17 11.45 9.01 -9.84
CA THR A 17 12.38 9.11 -10.97
C THR A 17 13.81 9.36 -10.50
N GLY A 18 14.82 8.80 -11.17
CA GLY A 18 16.23 8.93 -10.78
C GLY A 18 16.58 8.20 -9.48
N ALA A 19 15.73 7.26 -9.08
CA ALA A 19 15.86 6.49 -7.85
C ALA A 19 17.08 5.56 -7.89
N THR A 20 17.78 5.48 -6.76
CA THR A 20 18.88 4.53 -6.52
C THR A 20 18.76 3.97 -5.12
N PHE A 21 18.01 2.87 -4.97
CA PHE A 21 17.79 2.19 -3.69
C PHE A 21 17.32 0.75 -3.93
N SER A 22 17.23 -0.03 -2.85
CA SER A 22 16.52 -1.30 -2.85
C SER A 22 15.42 -1.34 -1.80
N ALA A 23 14.37 -2.11 -2.07
CA ALA A 23 13.19 -2.24 -1.23
C ALA A 23 12.67 -3.68 -1.25
N TRP A 24 12.14 -4.13 -0.12
CA TRP A 24 11.57 -5.47 0.04
C TRP A 24 10.05 -5.45 0.22
N HIS A 25 9.52 -4.32 0.68
CA HIS A 25 8.12 -4.17 1.05
C HIS A 25 7.57 -2.82 0.59
N ALA A 26 6.26 -2.78 0.33
CA ALA A 26 5.45 -1.58 0.44
C ALA A 26 4.66 -1.66 1.76
N VAL A 27 4.35 -0.52 2.38
CA VAL A 27 3.64 -0.50 3.67
C VAL A 27 2.42 0.40 3.61
N LEU A 28 1.41 0.03 4.39
CA LEU A 28 0.31 0.90 4.80
C LEU A 28 0.56 1.26 6.27
N TYR A 29 0.54 2.55 6.58
CA TYR A 29 0.81 3.08 7.92
C TYR A 29 -0.11 4.25 8.26
N ASP A 30 -0.23 4.56 9.55
CA ASP A 30 -1.03 5.68 10.05
C ASP A 30 -0.17 6.92 10.27
N ASP A 31 -0.09 7.77 9.24
CA ASP A 31 0.64 9.05 9.24
C ASP A 31 0.05 10.10 10.22
N THR A 32 -1.09 9.81 10.86
CA THR A 32 -1.67 10.69 11.88
C THR A 32 -1.09 10.45 13.27
N LEU A 33 -0.37 9.35 13.45
CA LEU A 33 0.32 8.99 14.68
C LEU A 33 1.80 9.36 14.60
N THR A 34 2.39 9.77 15.72
CA THR A 34 3.79 10.26 15.76
C THR A 34 4.81 9.24 15.23
N ASP A 35 4.54 7.96 15.40
CA ASP A 35 5.46 6.87 15.07
C ASP A 35 5.14 6.21 13.72
N ASP A 36 4.19 6.77 12.95
CA ASP A 36 3.77 6.23 11.66
C ASP A 36 3.41 4.75 11.76
N ASP A 37 2.51 4.42 12.70
CA ASP A 37 2.25 3.03 13.09
C ASP A 37 1.90 2.15 11.89
N LEU A 38 2.56 0.99 11.80
CA LEU A 38 2.39 0.06 10.70
C LEU A 38 1.02 -0.63 10.78
N ILE A 39 0.22 -0.50 9.72
CA ILE A 39 -1.06 -1.19 9.55
C ILE A 39 -0.86 -2.51 8.79
N ALA A 40 -0.10 -2.47 7.68
CA ALA A 40 0.15 -3.64 6.85
C ALA A 40 1.49 -3.55 6.11
N SER A 41 2.09 -4.70 5.85
CA SER A 41 3.31 -4.83 5.06
C SER A 41 3.08 -5.78 3.89
N ILE A 42 3.34 -5.30 2.67
CA ILE A 42 3.18 -6.03 1.43
C ILE A 42 4.56 -6.46 0.98
N ASN A 43 4.86 -7.76 1.14
CA ASN A 43 6.13 -8.34 0.73
C ASN A 43 6.16 -8.59 -0.78
N PHE A 44 7.21 -8.13 -1.46
CA PHE A 44 7.37 -8.30 -2.90
C PHE A 44 7.85 -9.71 -3.34
N GLY A 45 8.11 -10.61 -2.39
CA GLY A 45 8.67 -11.93 -2.62
C GLY A 45 10.19 -11.92 -2.91
N GLY A 46 10.84 -10.78 -2.72
CA GLY A 46 12.28 -10.59 -2.95
C GLY A 46 12.63 -9.12 -3.18
N GLU A 47 13.92 -8.81 -3.10
CA GLU A 47 14.43 -7.45 -3.27
C GLU A 47 14.05 -6.86 -4.64
N LYS A 48 13.62 -5.60 -4.62
CA LYS A 48 13.44 -4.75 -5.79
C LYS A 48 14.48 -3.65 -5.70
N ALA A 49 15.43 -3.64 -6.63
CA ALA A 49 16.46 -2.63 -6.73
C ALA A 49 16.25 -1.77 -7.96
N VAL A 50 16.52 -0.47 -7.82
CA VAL A 50 16.54 0.51 -8.90
C VAL A 50 17.88 1.25 -8.85
N SER A 51 18.42 1.58 -10.02
CA SER A 51 19.67 2.34 -10.14
C SER A 51 19.51 3.36 -11.27
N ALA A 52 19.61 4.65 -10.91
CA ALA A 52 19.38 5.79 -11.81
C ALA A 52 18.12 5.65 -12.70
N GLY A 53 17.07 5.01 -12.16
CA GLY A 53 15.88 4.63 -12.90
C GLY A 53 14.60 5.13 -12.24
N THR A 54 13.46 4.66 -12.74
CA THR A 54 12.16 4.91 -12.11
C THR A 54 11.75 3.72 -11.25
N PHE A 55 11.40 3.97 -10.00
CA PHE A 55 10.69 3.02 -9.16
C PHE A 55 9.22 3.41 -9.08
N LYS A 56 8.30 2.46 -9.30
CA LYS A 56 6.86 2.70 -9.22
C LYS A 56 6.21 1.68 -8.30
N ILE A 57 5.32 2.15 -7.43
CA ILE A 57 4.33 1.31 -6.75
C ILE A 57 3.00 1.57 -7.44
N GLN A 58 2.42 0.49 -7.98
CA GLN A 58 1.08 0.51 -8.54
C GLN A 58 0.17 -0.40 -7.74
N TRP A 59 -0.92 0.16 -7.24
CA TRP A 59 -1.90 -0.61 -6.48
C TRP A 59 -2.87 -1.32 -7.42
N HIS A 60 -3.48 -2.38 -6.92
CA HIS A 60 -4.44 -3.14 -7.69
C HIS A 60 -5.72 -2.32 -7.86
N ALA A 61 -6.29 -2.27 -9.06
CA ALA A 61 -7.48 -1.45 -9.36
C ALA A 61 -8.74 -1.82 -8.53
N ASN A 62 -8.76 -3.02 -7.95
CA ASN A 62 -9.83 -3.45 -7.03
C ASN A 62 -9.56 -3.06 -5.56
N GLY A 63 -8.58 -2.18 -5.31
CA GLY A 63 -8.19 -1.73 -3.99
C GLY A 63 -7.25 -2.69 -3.25
N ILE A 64 -6.83 -2.22 -2.08
CA ILE A 64 -5.81 -2.84 -1.22
C ILE A 64 -6.47 -3.52 -0.02
N VAL A 65 -7.60 -3.00 0.46
CA VAL A 65 -8.34 -3.50 1.62
C VAL A 65 -9.85 -3.55 1.32
N THR A 66 -10.50 -4.64 1.77
CA THR A 66 -11.96 -4.76 1.81
C THR A 66 -12.45 -4.50 3.22
N LEU A 67 -13.24 -3.44 3.40
CA LEU A 67 -13.89 -3.14 4.67
C LEU A 67 -15.29 -3.75 4.70
N ALA A 68 -15.58 -4.55 5.73
CA ALA A 68 -16.88 -5.15 5.94
C ALA A 68 -17.34 -4.94 7.37
N THR A 69 -18.62 -4.61 7.55
CA THR A 69 -19.25 -4.67 8.86
C THR A 69 -19.34 -6.12 9.31
N LYS A 70 -18.91 -6.40 10.54
CA LYS A 70 -19.05 -7.73 11.15
C LYS A 70 -20.51 -8.19 11.04
N ALA A 71 -20.74 -9.39 10.51
CA ALA A 71 -22.06 -10.01 10.53
C ALA A 71 -22.51 -10.19 11.98
N ALA A 72 -23.78 -9.85 12.27
CA ALA A 72 -24.36 -9.93 13.59
C ALA A 72 -24.32 -11.37 14.15
#